data_AF-H9U9A2-F1
#
_entry.id   AF-H9U9A2-F1
#
_cell.length_a   1.000
_cell.length_b   1.000
_cell.length_c   1.000
_cell.angle_alpha   90.00
_cell.angle_beta   90.00
_cell.angle_gamma   90.00
#
_symmetry.space_group_name_H-M   'P 1'
#
loop_
_entity.id
_entity.type
_entity.pdbx_description
1 polymer ?
#
loop_
_entity_poly.entity_id
_entity_poly.type
_entity_poly.pdbx_seq_one_letter_code
_entity_poly.pdbx_strand_id
1 'polypeptide(L)'
;MGGPRIEFEISYETFDVKNPGGNYKNGAHMYCALDTGTGTSNGATASTSVMIKNENLTDIALMLNACYDITLDGIPVSPYICAGIGTDLVSVINATNPKLAYQG
;
A
#
# COMPACT_ATOMS: atom_id res chain seq x y z
N MET A 1 6.79 18.95 30.83
CA MET A 1 6.52 19.17 29.39
C MET A 1 5.17 18.54 29.13
N GLY A 2 4.12 19.34 29.00
CA GLY A 2 2.76 18.88 28.72
C GLY A 2 2.14 19.89 27.78
N GLY A 3 2.12 19.57 26.49
CA GLY A 3 1.71 20.50 25.46
C GLY A 3 1.44 19.80 24.14
N PRO A 4 0.75 20.49 23.21
CA PRO A 4 0.44 19.92 21.90
C PRO A 4 1.71 19.75 21.06
N ARG A 5 1.83 18.59 20.42
CA ARG A 5 2.87 18.23 19.45
C ARG A 5 2.20 17.93 18.12
N ILE A 6 2.80 18.38 17.03
CA ILE A 6 2.42 17.94 15.68
C ILE A 6 3.50 16.98 15.18
N GLU A 7 3.08 15.83 14.69
CA GLU A 7 3.94 14.84 14.07
C GLU A 7 3.57 14.66 12.61
N PHE A 8 4.58 14.48 11.78
CA PHE A 8 4.41 14.15 10.38
C PHE A 8 5.09 12.81 10.12
N GLU A 9 4.32 11.85 9.64
CA GLU A 9 4.78 10.50 9.35
C GLU A 9 4.69 10.24 7.85
N ILE A 10 5.74 9.64 7.31
CA ILE A 10 5.82 9.22 5.92
C ILE A 10 6.23 7.76 5.92
N SER A 11 5.47 6.92 5.25
CA SER A 11 5.88 5.56 4.93
C SER A 11 5.96 5.37 3.42
N TYR A 12 6.90 4.53 3.00
CA TYR A 12 7.09 4.14 1.62
C TYR A 12 7.34 2.64 1.59
N GLU A 13 6.51 1.90 0.89
CA GLU A 13 6.65 0.47 0.72
C GLU A 13 6.46 0.08 -0.75
N THR A 14 7.30 -0.82 -1.25
CA THR A 14 7.18 -1.37 -2.60
C THR A 14 7.09 -2.88 -2.51
N PHE A 15 6.06 -3.44 -3.11
CA PHE A 15 5.83 -4.87 -3.23
C PHE A 15 6.14 -5.30 -4.66
N ASP A 16 7.23 -6.03 -4.80
CA ASP A 16 7.59 -6.66 -6.06
C ASP A 16 6.84 -7.98 -6.24
N VAL A 17 6.59 -8.36 -7.50
CA VAL A 17 5.91 -9.62 -7.82
C VAL A 17 6.87 -10.77 -7.53
N LYS A 18 6.46 -11.70 -6.67
CA LYS A 18 7.29 -12.85 -6.32
C LYS A 18 7.35 -13.84 -7.48
N ASN A 19 8.52 -14.42 -7.71
CA ASN A 19 8.74 -15.57 -8.60
C ASN A 19 8.75 -16.86 -7.76
N PRO A 20 7.60 -17.54 -7.55
CA PRO A 20 7.53 -18.69 -6.66
C PRO A 20 8.43 -19.82 -7.17
N GLY A 21 9.45 -20.15 -6.37
CA GLY A 21 10.44 -21.19 -6.66
C GLY A 21 11.41 -20.88 -7.81
N GLY A 22 11.47 -19.64 -8.30
CA GLY A 22 12.34 -19.29 -9.43
C GLY A 22 11.93 -19.96 -10.75
N ASN A 23 10.72 -20.49 -10.83
CA ASN A 23 10.26 -21.32 -11.96
C ASN A 23 10.03 -20.51 -13.24
N TYR A 24 9.89 -19.20 -13.14
CA TYR A 24 9.62 -18.33 -14.28
C TYR A 24 10.90 -17.61 -14.76
N LYS A 25 11.22 -17.75 -16.05
CA LYS A 25 12.34 -17.05 -16.71
C LYS A 25 11.86 -15.72 -17.31
N ASN A 26 12.80 -14.82 -17.61
CA ASN A 26 12.55 -13.55 -18.34
C ASN A 26 11.44 -12.67 -17.73
N GLY A 27 11.22 -12.71 -16.41
CA GLY A 27 10.17 -11.91 -15.76
C GLY A 27 8.74 -12.39 -16.06
N ALA A 28 8.54 -13.60 -16.58
CA ALA A 28 7.21 -14.11 -16.94
C ALA A 28 6.22 -14.17 -15.75
N HIS A 29 6.72 -14.27 -14.52
CA HIS A 29 5.90 -14.25 -13.29
C HIS A 29 5.12 -12.94 -13.09
N MET A 30 5.52 -11.86 -13.79
CA MET A 30 4.87 -10.55 -13.74
C MET A 30 3.68 -10.44 -14.71
N TYR A 31 3.49 -11.42 -15.59
CA TYR A 31 2.49 -11.35 -16.65
C TYR A 31 1.30 -12.29 -16.36
N CYS A 32 0.09 -11.77 -16.54
CA CYS A 32 -1.15 -12.52 -16.45
C CYS A 32 -1.91 -12.42 -17.77
N ALA A 33 -2.31 -13.57 -18.33
CA ALA A 33 -3.14 -13.62 -19.53
C ALA A 33 -4.61 -13.64 -19.14
N LEU A 34 -5.37 -12.62 -19.58
CA LEU A 34 -6.82 -12.61 -19.46
C LEU A 34 -7.43 -13.12 -20.75
N ASP A 35 -8.27 -14.16 -20.64
CA ASP A 35 -9.06 -14.64 -21.77
C ASP A 35 -10.20 -13.65 -22.07
N THR A 36 -10.34 -13.27 -23.33
CA THR A 36 -11.43 -12.42 -23.82
C THR A 36 -12.45 -13.22 -24.63
N GLY A 37 -12.28 -14.54 -24.72
CA GLY A 37 -13.27 -15.44 -25.32
C GLY A 37 -14.55 -15.52 -24.50
N THR A 38 -15.70 -15.58 -25.17
CA THR A 38 -17.03 -15.67 -24.54
C THR A 38 -17.52 -17.11 -24.32
N GLY A 39 -16.64 -18.11 -24.51
CA GLY A 39 -16.99 -19.53 -24.45
C GLY A 39 -16.22 -20.32 -23.38
N THR A 40 -16.81 -21.43 -22.93
CA THR A 40 -16.27 -22.39 -21.94
C THR A 40 -15.06 -23.17 -22.49
N SER A 41 -14.00 -22.49 -22.89
CA SER A 41 -12.77 -23.10 -23.39
C SER A 41 -11.69 -23.09 -22.30
N ASN A 42 -10.75 -24.04 -22.39
CA ASN A 42 -9.68 -24.33 -21.42
C ASN A 42 -8.62 -23.21 -21.26
N GLY A 43 -9.04 -22.02 -20.83
CA GLY A 43 -8.18 -20.88 -20.54
C GLY A 43 -7.75 -20.06 -21.77
N ALA A 44 -6.99 -19.00 -21.49
CA ALA A 44 -6.56 -17.98 -22.44
C ALA A 44 -5.71 -18.57 -23.58
N THR A 45 -6.09 -18.31 -24.84
CA THR A 45 -5.29 -18.68 -26.02
C THR A 45 -4.55 -17.47 -26.60
N ALA A 46 -3.48 -17.68 -27.37
CA ALA A 46 -2.70 -16.59 -27.97
C ALA A 46 -3.52 -15.62 -28.86
N SER A 47 -4.62 -16.08 -29.46
CA SER A 47 -5.50 -15.29 -30.32
C SER A 47 -6.69 -14.65 -29.60
N THR A 48 -6.96 -15.04 -28.35
CA THR A 48 -8.11 -14.56 -27.56
C THR A 48 -7.69 -14.02 -26.20
N SER A 49 -6.45 -13.54 -26.06
CA SER A 49 -5.95 -13.07 -24.78
C SER A 49 -5.39 -11.66 -24.83
N VAL A 50 -5.59 -10.94 -23.72
CA VAL A 50 -4.90 -9.70 -23.42
C VAL A 50 -3.94 -9.95 -22.26
N MET A 51 -2.72 -9.44 -22.38
CA MET A 51 -1.69 -9.59 -21.36
C MET A 51 -1.71 -8.38 -20.44
N ILE A 52 -1.85 -8.62 -19.13
CA ILE A 52 -1.62 -7.61 -18.09
C ILE A 52 -0.25 -7.86 -17.49
N LYS A 53 0.56 -6.80 -17.38
CA LYS A 53 1.84 -6.82 -16.68
C LYS A 53 1.67 -6.14 -15.32
N ASN A 54 1.99 -6.86 -14.25
CA ASN A 54 2.08 -6.31 -12.92
C ASN A 54 3.55 -5.92 -12.67
N GLU A 55 3.85 -4.63 -12.80
CA GLU A 55 5.24 -4.12 -12.69
C GLU A 55 5.72 -3.96 -11.26
N ASN A 56 4.81 -3.68 -10.33
CA ASN A 56 4.98 -3.58 -8.89
C ASN A 56 3.71 -2.97 -8.28
N LEU A 57 3.57 -3.10 -6.96
CA LEU A 57 2.63 -2.31 -6.17
C LEU A 57 3.43 -1.40 -5.25
N THR A 58 3.23 -0.09 -5.35
CA THR A 58 3.90 0.88 -4.49
C THR A 58 2.85 1.56 -3.62
N ASP A 59 3.11 1.65 -2.32
CA ASP A 59 2.26 2.34 -1.37
C ASP A 59 3.05 3.43 -0.65
N ILE A 60 2.49 4.63 -0.61
CA ILE A 60 3.07 5.79 0.07
C ILE A 60 2.02 6.34 1.02
N ALA A 61 2.23 6.24 2.33
CA ALA A 61 1.33 6.84 3.30
C ALA A 61 1.91 8.15 3.84
N LEU A 62 1.08 9.18 3.91
CA LEU A 62 1.40 10.48 4.46
C LEU A 62 0.40 10.78 5.59
N MET A 63 0.87 10.90 6.82
CA MET A 63 0.02 11.15 7.99
C MET A 63 0.46 12.42 8.73
N LEU A 64 -0.52 13.24 9.10
CA LEU A 64 -0.39 14.39 9.98
C LEU A 64 -1.11 14.09 11.28
N ASN A 65 -0.35 13.93 12.36
CA ASN A 65 -0.85 13.57 13.68
C ASN A 65 -0.74 14.78 14.63
N ALA A 66 -1.81 15.08 15.35
CA ALA A 66 -1.84 16.04 16.43
C ALA A 66 -1.90 15.29 17.76
N CYS A 67 -0.84 15.42 18.57
CA CYS A 67 -0.65 14.70 19.80
C CYS A 67 -0.66 15.62 21.02
N TYR A 68 -1.08 15.10 22.17
CA TYR A 68 -1.05 15.81 23.44
C TYR A 68 -0.45 14.92 24.53
N ASP A 69 0.62 15.42 25.14
CA ASP A 69 1.29 14.76 26.25
C ASP A 69 0.54 15.01 27.56
N ILE A 70 0.09 13.94 28.21
CA ILE A 70 -0.63 13.99 29.48
C ILE A 70 0.38 13.84 30.61
N THR A 71 0.60 14.90 31.37
CA THR A 71 1.46 14.88 32.55
C THR A 71 0.65 14.46 33.79
N LEU A 72 0.97 13.30 34.38
CA LEU A 72 0.46 12.90 35.70
C LEU A 72 1.57 13.03 36.74
N ASP A 73 1.29 13.77 37.82
CA ASP A 73 2.23 13.92 38.93
C ASP A 73 2.45 12.58 39.64
N GLY A 74 3.72 12.23 39.87
CA GLY A 74 4.12 11.04 40.64
C GLY A 74 4.33 9.75 39.82
N ILE A 75 4.20 9.79 38.48
CA ILE A 75 4.44 8.64 37.61
C ILE A 75 5.62 8.94 36.66
N PRO A 76 6.62 8.05 36.51
CA PRO A 76 7.79 8.27 35.65
C PRO A 76 7.51 8.09 34.15
N VAL A 77 6.25 7.95 33.74
CA VAL A 77 5.82 7.69 32.36
C VAL A 77 4.81 8.76 31.97
N SER A 78 4.98 9.35 30.78
CA SER A 78 4.07 10.36 30.22
C SER A 78 3.23 9.74 29.11
N PRO A 79 1.98 9.30 29.37
CA PRO A 79 1.08 8.87 28.31
C PRO A 79 0.75 10.05 27.38
N TYR A 80 0.48 9.75 26.11
CA TYR A 80 0.07 10.74 25.13
C TYR A 80 -1.06 10.18 24.27
N ILE A 81 -1.90 11.07 23.76
CA ILE A 81 -2.99 10.73 22.83
C ILE A 81 -2.77 11.50 21.53
N CYS A 82 -3.06 10.87 20.39
CA CYS A 82 -2.94 11.48 19.07
C CYS A 82 -4.23 11.32 18.28
N ALA A 83 -4.55 12.32 17.47
CA ALA A 83 -5.54 12.22 16.42
C ALA A 83 -4.91 12.72 15.11
N GLY A 84 -5.09 11.97 14.04
CA GLY A 84 -4.38 12.18 12.79
C GLY A 84 -5.25 12.03 11.57
N ILE A 85 -4.89 12.80 10.54
CA ILE A 85 -5.46 12.68 9.21
C ILE A 85 -4.33 12.41 8.23
N GLY A 86 -4.60 11.63 7.19
CA GLY A 86 -3.61 11.36 6.19
C GLY A 86 -4.17 10.87 4.88
N THR A 87 -3.27 10.58 3.97
CA THR A 87 -3.57 10.06 2.66
C THR A 87 -2.61 8.93 2.31
N ASP A 88 -3.15 7.82 1.83
CA ASP A 88 -2.35 6.74 1.24
C ASP A 88 -2.41 6.88 -0.29
N LEU A 89 -1.26 6.80 -0.95
CA LEU A 89 -1.13 6.80 -2.40
C LEU A 89 -0.74 5.39 -2.83
N VAL A 90 -1.74 4.61 -3.25
CA VAL A 90 -1.51 3.26 -3.73
C VAL A 90 -1.37 3.30 -5.25
N SER A 91 -0.20 2.91 -5.75
CA SER A 91 0.08 2.71 -7.17
C SER A 91 0.00 1.23 -7.52
N VAL A 92 -1.00 0.87 -8.33
CA VAL A 92 -1.17 -0.49 -8.87
C VAL A 92 -1.15 -0.38 -10.39
N ILE A 93 -0.22 -1.08 -11.05
CA ILE A 93 -0.15 -1.09 -12.53
C ILE A 93 -0.11 0.35 -13.07
N ASN A 94 0.77 1.18 -12.50
CA ASN A 94 0.97 2.59 -12.88
C ASN A 94 -0.25 3.53 -12.67
N ALA A 95 -1.26 3.12 -11.91
CA ALA A 95 -2.40 3.96 -11.52
C ALA A 95 -2.32 4.30 -10.03
N THR A 96 -2.09 5.57 -9.71
CA THR A 96 -2.01 6.08 -8.33
C THR A 96 -3.38 6.57 -7.86
N ASN A 97 -3.89 6.01 -6.77
CA ASN A 97 -5.18 6.40 -6.18
C ASN A 97 -4.97 6.90 -4.74
N PRO A 98 -5.45 8.11 -4.40
CA PRO A 98 -5.41 8.61 -3.03
C PRO A 98 -6.53 7.99 -2.18
N LYS A 99 -6.21 7.57 -0.96
CA LYS A 99 -7.14 7.07 0.05
C LYS A 99 -7.01 7.89 1.32
N LEU A 100 -8.13 8.36 1.88
CA LEU A 100 -8.11 9.09 3.14
C LEU A 100 -7.91 8.13 4.31
N ALA A 101 -6.99 8.48 5.21
CA ALA A 101 -6.68 7.74 6.43
C ALA A 101 -7.00 8.59 7.67
N TYR A 102 -7.53 7.95 8.71
CA TYR A 102 -7.79 8.55 10.02
C TYR A 102 -7.24 7.62 11.10
N GLN A 103 -6.48 8.18 12.03
CA GLN A 103 -5.90 7.46 13.16
C GLN A 103 -6.27 8.21 14.45
N GLY A 104 -6.89 7.54 15.41
CA GLY A 104 -7.30 8.11 16.69
C GLY A 104 -7.44 7.06 17.76
#